data_AF-A0A0Q4H4K0-F1
#
_entry.id   AF-A0A0Q4H4K0-F1
#
_cell.length_a   1.000
_cell.length_b   1.000
_cell.length_c   1.000
_cell.angle_alpha   90.00
_cell.angle_beta   90.00
_cell.angle_gamma   90.00
#
_symmetry.space_group_name_H-M   'P 1'
#
loop_
_entity.id
_entity.type
_entity.pdbx_description
1 polymer ?
#
loop_
_entity_poly.entity_id
_entity_poly.type
_entity_poly.pdbx_seq_one_letter_code
_entity_poly.pdbx_strand_id
1 'polypeptide(L)'
;MLFSPHSLHRRVYPLRVLGMGLGGLVASVVLWGHEGTSAGAWIAVALPALVWPHLAYQIARRSADPYRAELRNLLADSVFTGMWVPLMQFNLLPSVLLPTLTTVDKLTTGIRGLWAWSIAAMLAGAVVSGFVLGWPVSPESAMPVVVACLPVLVLHTVSVSLVSYGLIRKVVRQNRQLDELRRIDALTGLFGRGHWQEQAEAALLRCRGAGETASMVMLDIDHFKQINDRWGHTVGDEVICAVAQAVRSCVRVRDCAGRYGGDEFAILLPGLDGPEAEAVARRIHARIRSTAVEGVAGLAFTSSIGVAEARRDHAALRDWMDAADAALYTAKREGRDRVAAGPSSAAVV
;
A
#
# COMPACT_ATOMS: atom_id res chain seq x y z
N MET A 1 -5.09 -12.05 4.61
CA MET A 1 -6.36 -12.49 4.00
C MET A 1 -7.19 -11.25 3.66
N LEU A 2 -7.25 -10.86 2.39
CA LEU A 2 -7.66 -9.51 2.00
C LEU A 2 -9.17 -9.23 2.03
N PHE A 3 -10.04 -10.24 2.19
CA PHE A 3 -11.50 -10.06 2.22
C PHE A 3 -12.17 -11.11 3.12
N SER A 4 -13.25 -10.74 3.81
CA SER A 4 -14.10 -11.70 4.53
C SER A 4 -14.81 -12.61 3.51
N PRO A 5 -14.57 -13.93 3.53
CA PRO A 5 -15.10 -14.86 2.53
C PRO A 5 -16.65 -14.86 2.48
N HIS A 6 -17.31 -14.45 3.57
CA HIS A 6 -18.77 -14.41 3.67
C HIS A 6 -19.44 -13.30 2.84
N SER A 7 -18.69 -12.33 2.31
CA SER A 7 -19.26 -11.19 1.56
C SER A 7 -18.95 -11.15 0.07
N LEU A 8 -18.26 -12.17 -0.47
CA LEU A 8 -17.79 -12.17 -1.86
C LEU A 8 -18.94 -12.02 -2.87
N HIS A 9 -20.01 -12.80 -2.71
CA HIS A 9 -21.18 -12.79 -3.59
C HIS A 9 -21.87 -11.41 -3.71
N ARG A 10 -21.91 -10.62 -2.62
CA ARG A 10 -22.47 -9.25 -2.65
C ARG A 10 -21.63 -8.27 -3.46
N ARG A 11 -20.31 -8.47 -3.49
CA ARG A 11 -19.38 -7.63 -4.23
C ARG A 11 -19.32 -8.00 -5.70
N VAL A 12 -19.32 -9.31 -5.99
CA VAL A 12 -19.25 -9.81 -7.38
C VAL A 12 -20.55 -9.56 -8.12
N TYR A 13 -21.71 -9.62 -7.45
CA TYR A 13 -23.01 -9.44 -8.09
C TYR A 13 -23.15 -8.21 -9.00
N PRO A 14 -22.93 -6.95 -8.53
CA PRO A 14 -23.06 -5.79 -9.40
C PRO A 14 -22.04 -5.80 -10.55
N LEU A 15 -20.83 -6.31 -10.32
CA LEU A 15 -19.80 -6.45 -11.35
C LEU A 15 -20.20 -7.49 -12.41
N ARG A 16 -20.79 -8.62 -11.98
CA ARG A 16 -21.31 -9.67 -12.88
C ARG A 16 -22.46 -9.15 -13.73
N VAL A 17 -23.42 -8.43 -13.13
CA VAL A 17 -24.54 -7.81 -13.86
C VAL A 17 -24.01 -6.87 -14.94
N LEU A 18 -23.05 -6.00 -14.59
CA LEU A 18 -22.46 -5.06 -15.54
C LEU A 18 -21.67 -5.79 -16.64
N GLY A 19 -20.77 -6.71 -16.27
CA GLY A 19 -19.91 -7.43 -17.22
C GLY A 19 -20.67 -8.33 -18.17
N MET A 20 -21.61 -9.14 -17.65
CA MET A 20 -22.46 -10.02 -18.46
C MET A 20 -23.46 -9.22 -19.31
N GLY A 21 -24.01 -8.13 -18.78
CA GLY A 21 -24.91 -7.26 -19.53
C GLY A 21 -24.20 -6.57 -20.69
N LEU A 22 -23.03 -5.97 -20.45
CA LEU A 22 -22.23 -5.32 -21.48
C LEU A 22 -21.70 -6.31 -22.52
N GLY A 23 -21.22 -7.48 -22.09
CA GLY A 23 -20.78 -8.54 -23.02
C GLY A 23 -21.93 -9.09 -23.85
N GLY A 24 -23.10 -9.28 -23.24
CA GLY A 24 -24.32 -9.71 -23.92
C GLY A 24 -24.84 -8.68 -24.93
N LEU A 25 -24.70 -7.39 -24.64
CA LEU A 25 -25.02 -6.31 -25.58
C LEU A 25 -24.12 -6.40 -26.83
N VAL A 26 -22.81 -6.58 -26.64
CA VAL A 26 -21.86 -6.74 -27.75
C VAL A 26 -22.22 -7.97 -28.60
N ALA A 27 -22.46 -9.12 -27.96
CA ALA A 27 -22.87 -10.34 -28.65
C ALA A 27 -24.21 -10.17 -29.40
N SER A 28 -25.15 -9.44 -28.82
CA SER A 28 -26.45 -9.12 -29.44
C SER A 28 -26.29 -8.26 -30.70
N VAL A 29 -25.38 -7.29 -30.70
CA VAL A 29 -25.10 -6.46 -31.88
C VAL A 29 -24.49 -7.28 -33.02
N VAL A 30 -23.63 -8.25 -32.70
CA VAL A 30 -23.09 -9.20 -33.70
C VAL A 30 -24.24 -10.04 -34.29
N LEU A 31 -25.08 -10.64 -33.43
CA LEU A 31 -26.22 -11.47 -33.88
C LEU A 31 -27.24 -10.69 -34.72
N TRP A 32 -27.48 -9.42 -34.40
CA TRP A 32 -28.38 -8.55 -35.15
C TRP A 32 -27.89 -8.29 -36.58
N GLY A 33 -26.56 -8.27 -36.80
CA GLY A 33 -25.96 -8.09 -38.11
C GLY A 33 -26.02 -9.33 -39.02
N HIS A 34 -26.44 -10.49 -38.49
CA HIS A 34 -26.55 -11.73 -39.25
C HIS A 34 -28.00 -12.03 -39.64
N GLU A 35 -28.25 -12.17 -40.93
CA GLU A 35 -29.54 -12.62 -41.44
C GLU A 35 -29.81 -14.09 -41.03
N GLY A 36 -31.05 -14.39 -40.62
CA GLY A 36 -31.44 -15.77 -40.28
C GLY A 36 -30.99 -16.28 -38.91
N THR A 37 -30.57 -15.40 -37.99
CA THR A 37 -30.21 -15.80 -36.61
C THR A 37 -31.36 -16.54 -35.91
N SER A 38 -31.08 -17.76 -35.45
CA SER A 38 -32.08 -18.61 -34.77
C SER A 38 -32.50 -18.05 -33.41
N ALA A 39 -33.73 -18.37 -32.98
CA ALA A 39 -34.21 -18.02 -31.64
C ALA A 39 -33.31 -18.61 -30.53
N GLY A 40 -32.72 -19.79 -30.77
CA GLY A 40 -31.78 -20.43 -29.85
C GLY A 40 -30.52 -19.60 -29.59
N ALA A 41 -30.00 -18.91 -30.63
CA ALA A 41 -28.83 -18.04 -30.49
C ALA A 41 -29.13 -16.82 -29.62
N TRP A 42 -30.30 -16.19 -29.79
CA TRP A 42 -30.75 -15.09 -28.95
C TRP A 42 -30.93 -15.50 -27.49
N ILE A 43 -31.51 -16.68 -27.24
CA ILE A 43 -31.66 -17.24 -25.89
C ILE A 43 -30.29 -17.52 -25.25
N ALA A 44 -29.33 -18.05 -26.02
CA ALA A 44 -27.98 -18.34 -25.56
C ALA A 44 -27.17 -17.07 -25.18
N VAL A 45 -27.54 -15.90 -25.68
CA VAL A 45 -27.00 -14.61 -25.22
C VAL A 45 -27.81 -14.04 -24.06
N ALA A 46 -29.14 -14.01 -24.17
CA ALA A 46 -30.00 -13.35 -23.19
C ALA A 46 -29.98 -14.03 -21.81
N LEU A 47 -29.94 -15.37 -21.75
CA LEU A 47 -29.95 -16.08 -20.47
C LEU A 47 -28.68 -15.80 -19.64
N PRO A 48 -27.45 -15.95 -20.17
CA PRO A 48 -26.25 -15.58 -19.42
C PRO A 48 -26.13 -14.08 -19.15
N ALA A 49 -26.60 -13.22 -20.05
CA ALA A 49 -26.49 -11.77 -19.89
C ALA A 49 -27.43 -11.21 -18.83
N LEU A 50 -28.69 -11.65 -18.81
CA LEU A 50 -29.77 -11.02 -18.04
C LEU A 50 -30.23 -11.87 -16.85
N VAL A 51 -30.24 -13.19 -16.96
CA VAL A 51 -30.82 -14.07 -15.92
C VAL A 51 -29.75 -14.62 -15.00
N TRP A 52 -28.64 -15.09 -15.57
CA TRP A 52 -27.56 -15.75 -14.83
C TRP A 52 -26.98 -14.91 -13.68
N PRO A 53 -26.73 -13.58 -13.81
CA PRO A 53 -26.15 -12.80 -12.70
C PRO A 53 -27.01 -12.84 -11.43
N HIS A 54 -28.33 -12.80 -11.60
CA HIS A 54 -29.29 -12.89 -10.50
C HIS A 54 -29.35 -14.30 -9.92
N LEU A 55 -29.36 -15.32 -10.79
CA LEU A 55 -29.37 -16.71 -10.35
C LEU A 55 -28.10 -17.07 -9.58
N ALA A 56 -26.93 -16.71 -10.10
CA ALA A 56 -25.63 -16.91 -9.45
C ALA A 56 -25.60 -16.26 -8.06
N TYR A 57 -26.11 -15.03 -7.93
CA TYR A 57 -26.23 -14.36 -6.64
C TYR A 57 -27.13 -15.12 -5.66
N GLN A 58 -28.28 -15.62 -6.12
CA GLN A 58 -29.19 -16.43 -5.29
C GLN A 58 -28.54 -17.74 -4.85
N ILE A 59 -27.85 -18.44 -5.76
CA ILE A 59 -27.12 -19.68 -5.49
C ILE A 59 -26.06 -19.43 -4.41
N ALA A 60 -25.21 -18.41 -4.57
CA ALA A 60 -24.15 -18.12 -3.61
C ALA A 60 -24.71 -17.69 -2.26
N ARG A 61 -25.79 -16.89 -2.24
CA ARG A 61 -26.43 -16.41 -1.01
C ARG A 61 -27.09 -17.53 -0.20
N ARG A 62 -27.65 -18.54 -0.86
CA ARG A 62 -28.34 -19.67 -0.21
C ARG A 62 -27.44 -20.88 0.08
N SER A 63 -26.21 -20.87 -0.43
CA SER A 63 -25.25 -21.94 -0.22
C SER A 63 -24.74 -21.99 1.22
N ALA A 64 -24.56 -23.20 1.76
CA ALA A 64 -23.89 -23.42 3.04
C ALA A 64 -22.42 -22.93 3.02
N ASP A 65 -21.78 -22.97 1.85
CA ASP A 65 -20.48 -22.36 1.59
C ASP A 65 -20.63 -21.33 0.44
N PRO A 66 -20.88 -20.05 0.77
CA PRO A 66 -21.02 -18.99 -0.23
C PRO A 66 -19.74 -18.75 -1.04
N TYR A 67 -18.57 -19.01 -0.46
CA TYR A 67 -17.29 -18.77 -1.13
C TYR A 67 -17.07 -19.79 -2.24
N ARG A 68 -17.22 -21.10 -1.95
CA ARG A 68 -17.13 -22.16 -2.97
C ARG A 68 -18.22 -22.06 -4.03
N ALA A 69 -19.43 -21.67 -3.65
CA ALA A 69 -20.50 -21.44 -4.62
C ALA A 69 -20.12 -20.30 -5.59
N GLU A 70 -19.53 -19.22 -5.08
CA GLU A 70 -19.13 -18.09 -5.92
C GLU A 70 -17.96 -18.42 -6.85
N LEU A 71 -17.01 -19.24 -6.41
CA LEU A 71 -15.96 -19.80 -7.28
C LEU A 71 -16.54 -20.57 -8.47
N ARG A 72 -17.55 -21.42 -8.23
CA ARG A 72 -18.24 -22.15 -9.31
C ARG A 72 -18.98 -21.20 -10.25
N ASN A 73 -19.62 -20.16 -9.70
CA ASN A 73 -20.29 -19.15 -10.51
C ASN A 73 -19.31 -18.38 -11.41
N LEU A 74 -18.13 -18.01 -10.91
CA LEU A 74 -17.08 -17.36 -11.69
C LEU A 74 -16.51 -18.24 -12.81
N LEU A 75 -16.47 -19.57 -12.60
CA LEU A 75 -16.12 -20.51 -13.66
C LEU A 75 -17.24 -20.65 -14.69
N ALA A 76 -18.51 -20.69 -14.26
CA ALA A 76 -19.65 -20.68 -15.18
C ALA A 76 -19.68 -19.39 -16.03
N ASP A 77 -19.35 -18.23 -15.44
CA ASP A 77 -19.17 -16.98 -16.18
C ASP A 77 -18.15 -17.15 -17.33
N SER A 78 -17.07 -17.86 -17.07
CA SER A 78 -16.02 -18.14 -18.05
C SER A 78 -16.54 -19.07 -19.15
N VAL A 79 -17.32 -20.09 -18.81
CA VAL A 79 -17.96 -20.97 -19.81
C VAL A 79 -18.87 -20.17 -20.73
N PHE A 80 -19.68 -19.25 -20.20
CA PHE A 80 -20.57 -18.40 -21.02
C PHE A 80 -19.81 -17.49 -21.96
N THR A 81 -18.74 -16.83 -21.49
CA THR A 81 -17.88 -16.03 -22.36
C THR A 81 -17.28 -16.88 -23.49
N GLY A 82 -16.80 -18.08 -23.18
CA GLY A 82 -16.27 -19.01 -24.18
C GLY A 82 -17.33 -19.46 -25.19
N MET A 83 -18.52 -19.80 -24.70
CA MET A 83 -19.67 -20.21 -25.51
C MET A 83 -20.06 -19.13 -26.54
N TRP A 84 -19.97 -17.85 -26.17
CA TRP A 84 -20.30 -16.74 -27.05
C TRP A 84 -19.34 -16.57 -28.23
N VAL A 85 -18.09 -17.07 -28.17
CA VAL A 85 -17.11 -16.86 -29.25
C VAL A 85 -17.55 -17.50 -30.58
N PRO A 86 -17.91 -18.80 -30.65
CA PRO A 86 -18.48 -19.37 -31.88
C PRO A 86 -19.88 -18.84 -32.19
N LEU A 87 -20.66 -18.43 -31.18
CA LEU A 87 -21.99 -17.85 -31.37
C LEU A 87 -21.93 -16.51 -32.12
N MET A 88 -20.89 -15.72 -31.85
CA MET A 88 -20.52 -14.50 -32.57
C MET A 88 -19.74 -14.81 -33.86
N GLN A 89 -19.73 -16.06 -34.33
CA GLN A 89 -19.01 -16.52 -35.53
C GLN A 89 -17.52 -16.14 -35.53
N PHE A 90 -16.85 -16.16 -34.38
CA PHE A 90 -15.46 -15.73 -34.22
C PHE A 90 -15.19 -14.29 -34.70
N ASN A 91 -16.18 -13.39 -34.59
CA ASN A 91 -15.99 -11.97 -34.86
C ASN A 91 -14.78 -11.44 -34.06
N LEU A 92 -13.77 -10.89 -34.75
CA LEU A 92 -12.42 -10.77 -34.23
C LEU A 92 -12.34 -9.92 -32.96
N LEU A 93 -12.88 -8.69 -33.01
CA LEU A 93 -12.81 -7.75 -31.89
C LEU A 93 -13.47 -8.29 -30.60
N PRO A 94 -14.76 -8.67 -30.59
CA PRO A 94 -15.42 -9.16 -29.38
C PRO A 94 -14.90 -10.53 -28.93
N SER A 95 -14.43 -11.39 -29.85
CA SER A 95 -13.87 -12.70 -29.51
C SER A 95 -12.50 -12.62 -28.84
N VAL A 96 -11.76 -11.53 -29.03
CA VAL A 96 -10.54 -11.24 -28.25
C VAL A 96 -10.88 -10.46 -26.99
N LEU A 97 -11.76 -9.46 -27.11
CA LEU A 97 -12.12 -8.56 -26.02
C LEU A 97 -12.76 -9.31 -24.86
N LEU A 98 -13.88 -10.00 -25.06
CA LEU A 98 -14.66 -10.57 -23.96
C LEU A 98 -13.88 -11.63 -23.16
N PRO A 99 -13.14 -12.56 -23.77
CA PRO A 99 -12.27 -13.48 -23.02
C PRO A 99 -11.14 -12.78 -22.26
N THR A 100 -10.56 -11.72 -22.83
CA THR A 100 -9.51 -10.93 -22.17
C THR A 100 -10.06 -10.25 -20.92
N LEU A 101 -11.17 -9.52 -21.04
CA LEU A 101 -11.81 -8.86 -19.90
C LEU A 101 -12.23 -9.87 -18.84
N THR A 102 -12.82 -10.98 -19.27
CA THR A 102 -13.19 -12.10 -18.38
C THR A 102 -11.97 -12.59 -17.61
N THR A 103 -10.80 -12.76 -18.24
CA THR A 103 -9.57 -13.19 -17.57
C THR A 103 -9.06 -12.15 -16.58
N VAL A 104 -9.05 -10.87 -16.96
CA VAL A 104 -8.65 -9.75 -16.09
C VAL A 104 -9.54 -9.70 -14.84
N ASP A 105 -10.85 -9.92 -14.96
CA ASP A 105 -11.74 -9.98 -13.82
C ASP A 105 -11.30 -11.08 -12.83
N LYS A 106 -10.81 -12.23 -13.30
CA LYS A 106 -10.39 -13.33 -12.42
C LYS A 106 -9.06 -13.00 -11.75
N LEU A 107 -8.15 -12.33 -12.45
CA LEU A 107 -6.91 -11.82 -11.85
C LEU A 107 -7.20 -10.79 -10.75
N THR A 108 -8.14 -9.88 -10.98
CA THR A 108 -8.50 -8.83 -9.99
C THR A 108 -9.22 -9.37 -8.75
N THR A 109 -9.82 -10.57 -8.80
CA THR A 109 -10.37 -11.22 -7.60
C THR A 109 -9.30 -11.56 -6.55
N GLY A 110 -8.03 -11.68 -6.95
CA GLY A 110 -6.92 -12.10 -6.07
C GLY A 110 -6.97 -13.57 -5.65
N ILE A 111 -7.86 -14.38 -6.24
CA ILE A 111 -7.96 -15.81 -5.98
C ILE A 111 -6.87 -16.54 -6.76
N ARG A 112 -5.95 -17.18 -6.04
CA ARG A 112 -4.81 -17.88 -6.62
C ARG A 112 -5.26 -18.96 -7.60
N GLY A 113 -4.74 -18.91 -8.83
CA GLY A 113 -4.95 -19.94 -9.86
C GLY A 113 -6.31 -19.89 -10.58
N LEU A 114 -7.27 -19.06 -10.14
CA LEU A 114 -8.60 -19.00 -10.76
C LEU A 114 -8.57 -18.60 -12.24
N TRP A 115 -7.65 -17.71 -12.61
CA TRP A 115 -7.49 -17.26 -14.01
C TRP A 115 -7.14 -18.42 -14.96
N ALA A 116 -6.34 -19.40 -14.54
CA ALA A 116 -5.97 -20.54 -15.37
C ALA A 116 -7.17 -21.47 -15.59
N TRP A 117 -7.94 -21.74 -14.53
CA TRP A 117 -9.19 -22.50 -14.62
C TRP A 117 -10.24 -21.77 -15.46
N SER A 118 -10.27 -20.44 -15.43
CA SER A 118 -11.14 -19.61 -16.28
C SER A 118 -10.80 -19.77 -17.76
N ILE A 119 -9.51 -19.79 -18.13
CA ILE A 119 -9.07 -20.05 -19.51
C ILE A 119 -9.53 -21.44 -19.97
N ALA A 120 -9.29 -22.47 -19.15
CA ALA A 120 -9.75 -23.83 -19.48
C ALA A 120 -11.28 -23.91 -19.64
N ALA A 121 -12.03 -23.23 -18.77
CA ALA A 121 -13.49 -23.17 -18.83
C ALA A 121 -14.00 -22.42 -20.09
N MET A 122 -13.36 -21.31 -20.47
CA MET A 122 -13.67 -20.61 -21.73
C MET A 122 -13.41 -21.50 -22.95
N LEU A 123 -12.26 -22.18 -22.99
CA LEU A 123 -11.92 -23.10 -24.07
C LEU A 123 -12.94 -24.24 -24.16
N ALA A 124 -13.32 -24.85 -23.03
CA ALA A 124 -14.35 -25.89 -23.00
C ALA A 124 -15.70 -25.37 -23.51
N GLY A 125 -16.13 -24.17 -23.08
CA GLY A 125 -17.35 -23.53 -23.56
C GLY A 125 -17.34 -23.27 -25.07
N ALA A 126 -16.23 -22.74 -25.58
CA ALA A 126 -16.05 -22.48 -27.02
C ALA A 126 -16.01 -23.78 -27.85
N VAL A 127 -15.36 -24.83 -27.36
CA VAL A 127 -15.31 -26.11 -28.08
C VAL A 127 -16.69 -26.74 -28.16
N VAL A 128 -17.41 -26.81 -27.03
CA VAL A 128 -18.76 -27.40 -26.99
C VAL A 128 -19.72 -26.63 -27.89
N SER A 129 -19.75 -25.29 -27.82
CA SER A 129 -20.65 -24.51 -28.67
C SER A 129 -20.23 -24.53 -30.14
N GLY A 130 -18.93 -24.58 -30.44
CA GLY A 130 -18.39 -24.72 -31.79
C GLY A 130 -18.87 -25.99 -32.47
N PHE A 131 -18.86 -27.13 -31.78
CA PHE A 131 -19.40 -28.39 -32.30
C PHE A 131 -20.91 -28.34 -32.56
N VAL A 132 -21.68 -27.69 -31.68
CA VAL A 132 -23.14 -27.55 -31.84
C VAL A 132 -23.49 -26.64 -33.03
N LEU A 133 -22.70 -25.59 -33.26
CA LEU A 133 -22.96 -24.58 -34.29
C LEU A 133 -22.29 -24.89 -35.63
N GLY A 134 -21.41 -25.89 -35.71
CA GLY A 134 -20.69 -26.25 -36.93
C GLY A 134 -19.55 -25.30 -37.30
N TRP A 135 -18.92 -24.66 -36.30
CA TRP A 135 -17.76 -23.77 -36.48
C TRP A 135 -17.98 -22.64 -37.51
N PRO A 136 -19.01 -21.78 -37.34
CA PRO A 136 -19.24 -20.67 -38.27
C PRO A 136 -18.15 -19.60 -38.09
N VAL A 137 -17.49 -19.14 -39.16
CA VAL A 137 -16.38 -18.17 -39.09
C VAL A 137 -16.65 -16.96 -39.97
N SER A 138 -16.78 -15.80 -39.34
CA SER A 138 -16.98 -14.47 -39.93
C SER A 138 -16.20 -13.43 -39.10
N PRO A 139 -14.88 -13.29 -39.30
CA PRO A 139 -14.01 -12.53 -38.39
C PRO A 139 -14.20 -11.01 -38.50
N GLU A 140 -14.88 -10.51 -39.53
CA GLU A 140 -15.04 -9.08 -39.79
C GLU A 140 -15.89 -8.37 -38.74
N SER A 141 -15.35 -7.30 -38.14
CA SER A 141 -16.06 -6.49 -37.16
C SER A 141 -16.69 -5.26 -37.84
N ALA A 142 -17.99 -5.32 -38.12
CA ALA A 142 -18.74 -4.18 -38.65
C ALA A 142 -18.74 -2.99 -37.67
N MET A 143 -18.89 -1.77 -38.21
CA MET A 143 -18.84 -0.54 -37.40
C MET A 143 -19.78 -0.55 -36.17
N PRO A 144 -21.03 -1.05 -36.24
CA PRO A 144 -21.89 -1.15 -35.05
C PRO A 144 -21.29 -2.01 -33.93
N VAL A 145 -20.61 -3.12 -34.29
CA VAL A 145 -19.92 -4.00 -33.33
C VAL A 145 -18.73 -3.29 -32.69
N VAL A 146 -17.95 -2.55 -33.49
CA VAL A 146 -16.83 -1.74 -32.99
C VAL A 146 -17.33 -0.70 -31.99
N VAL A 147 -18.37 0.07 -32.35
CA VAL A 147 -18.98 1.08 -31.48
C VAL A 147 -19.52 0.45 -30.19
N ALA A 148 -20.16 -0.73 -30.27
CA ALA A 148 -20.66 -1.45 -29.10
C ALA A 148 -19.54 -1.89 -28.13
N CYS A 149 -18.33 -2.15 -28.64
CA CYS A 149 -17.18 -2.53 -27.81
C CYS A 149 -16.53 -1.36 -27.08
N LEU A 150 -16.65 -0.12 -27.59
CA LEU A 150 -15.96 1.06 -27.03
C LEU A 150 -16.35 1.36 -25.57
N PRO A 151 -17.66 1.41 -25.20
CA PRO A 151 -18.04 1.62 -23.80
C PRO A 151 -17.52 0.51 -22.88
N VAL A 152 -17.51 -0.74 -23.36
CA VAL A 152 -17.02 -1.89 -22.57
C VAL A 152 -15.53 -1.71 -22.25
N LEU A 153 -14.72 -1.35 -23.24
CA LEU A 153 -13.29 -1.09 -23.07
C LEU A 153 -13.01 0.04 -22.06
N VAL A 154 -13.67 1.19 -22.23
CA VAL A 154 -13.44 2.36 -21.39
C VAL A 154 -13.91 2.11 -19.96
N LEU A 155 -15.15 1.63 -19.80
CA LEU A 155 -15.73 1.40 -18.48
C LEU A 155 -14.99 0.30 -17.72
N HIS A 156 -14.58 -0.78 -18.39
CA HIS A 156 -13.82 -1.86 -17.75
C HIS A 156 -12.44 -1.38 -17.30
N THR A 157 -11.69 -0.72 -18.19
CA THR A 157 -10.33 -0.23 -17.90
C THR A 157 -10.33 0.75 -16.71
N VAL A 158 -11.29 1.69 -16.69
CA VAL A 158 -11.44 2.64 -15.58
C VAL A 158 -11.83 1.89 -14.29
N SER A 159 -12.78 0.96 -14.36
CA SER A 159 -13.24 0.19 -13.20
C SER A 159 -12.10 -0.62 -12.56
N VAL A 160 -11.33 -1.35 -13.37
CA VAL A 160 -10.16 -2.12 -12.92
C VAL A 160 -9.10 -1.21 -12.31
N SER A 161 -8.85 -0.04 -12.93
CA SER A 161 -7.87 0.93 -12.44
C SER A 161 -8.25 1.50 -11.07
N LEU A 162 -9.52 1.86 -10.87
CA LEU A 162 -10.02 2.39 -9.60
C LEU A 162 -9.95 1.36 -8.48
N VAL A 163 -10.34 0.10 -8.75
CA VAL A 163 -10.26 -1.00 -7.79
C VAL A 163 -8.80 -1.28 -7.41
N SER A 164 -7.91 -1.37 -8.41
CA SER A 164 -6.48 -1.62 -8.21
C SER A 164 -5.82 -0.51 -7.41
N TYR A 165 -6.12 0.76 -7.73
CA TYR A 165 -5.62 1.92 -6.99
C TYR A 165 -6.07 1.90 -5.53
N GLY A 166 -7.33 1.56 -5.26
CA GLY A 166 -7.86 1.40 -3.90
C GLY A 166 -7.14 0.30 -3.12
N LEU A 167 -6.89 -0.85 -3.76
CA LEU A 167 -6.17 -1.97 -3.16
C LEU A 167 -4.72 -1.61 -2.81
N ILE A 168 -4.00 -0.98 -3.75
CA ILE A 168 -2.61 -0.53 -3.55
C ILE A 168 -2.53 0.43 -2.37
N ARG A 169 -3.40 1.45 -2.32
CA ARG A 169 -3.42 2.40 -1.19
C ARG A 169 -3.71 1.73 0.15
N LYS A 170 -4.61 0.73 0.16
CA LYS A 170 -4.91 -0.04 1.38
C LYS A 170 -3.69 -0.82 1.86
N VAL A 171 -2.98 -1.49 0.95
CA VAL A 171 -1.75 -2.24 1.28
C VAL A 171 -0.68 -1.29 1.84
N VAL A 172 -0.45 -0.14 1.19
CA VAL A 172 0.52 0.86 1.67
C VAL A 172 0.16 1.36 3.07
N ARG A 173 -1.12 1.63 3.34
CA ARG A 173 -1.57 2.06 4.67
C ARG A 173 -1.35 0.97 5.73
N GLN A 174 -1.67 -0.29 5.42
CA GLN A 174 -1.48 -1.41 6.34
C GLN A 174 0.00 -1.64 6.65
N ASN A 175 0.88 -1.53 5.64
CA ASN A 175 2.31 -1.63 5.86
C ASN A 175 2.82 -0.52 6.78
N ARG A 176 2.37 0.74 6.58
CA ARG A 176 2.72 1.84 7.50
C ARG A 176 2.30 1.57 8.94
N GLN A 177 1.09 1.04 9.15
CA GLN A 177 0.62 0.67 10.49
C GLN A 177 1.44 -0.47 11.10
N LEU A 178 1.87 -1.45 10.29
CA LEU A 178 2.75 -2.52 10.75
C LEU A 178 4.12 -1.97 11.13
N ASP A 179 4.66 -1.02 10.36
CA ASP A 179 5.93 -0.37 10.66
C ASP A 179 5.83 0.49 11.94
N GLU A 180 4.70 1.17 12.19
CA GLU A 180 4.44 1.87 13.45
C GLU A 180 4.42 0.92 14.67
N LEU A 181 3.98 -0.32 14.49
CA LEU A 181 3.96 -1.35 15.55
C LEU A 181 5.31 -2.05 15.74
N ARG A 182 6.31 -1.81 14.88
CA ARG A 182 7.64 -2.39 15.07
C ARG A 182 8.33 -1.67 16.22
N ARG A 183 8.71 -2.45 17.24
CA ARG A 183 9.51 -1.94 18.35
C ARG A 183 10.91 -1.52 17.93
N ILE A 184 11.48 -2.17 16.91
CA ILE A 184 12.85 -1.94 16.43
C ILE A 184 12.81 -1.54 14.96
N ASP A 185 13.56 -0.50 14.60
CA ASP A 185 13.81 -0.10 13.21
C ASP A 185 14.76 -1.11 12.56
N ALA A 186 14.33 -1.69 11.44
CA ALA A 186 15.04 -2.81 10.80
C ALA A 186 16.40 -2.41 10.22
N LEU A 187 16.59 -1.14 9.84
CA LEU A 187 17.84 -0.66 9.27
C LEU A 187 18.87 -0.37 10.37
N THR A 188 18.47 0.35 11.42
CA THR A 188 19.39 0.87 12.44
C THR A 188 19.54 -0.01 13.66
N GLY A 189 18.56 -0.88 13.93
CA GLY A 189 18.46 -1.64 15.18
C GLY A 189 18.14 -0.79 16.42
N LEU A 190 17.88 0.52 16.24
CA LEU A 190 17.34 1.39 17.30
C LEU A 190 15.84 1.16 17.46
N PHE A 191 15.22 1.80 18.45
CA PHE A 191 13.78 1.72 18.59
C PHE A 191 13.07 2.37 17.40
N GLY A 192 11.97 1.75 16.96
CA GLY A 192 11.06 2.36 16.01
C GLY A 192 10.32 3.53 16.64
N ARG A 193 9.82 4.44 15.80
CA ARG A 193 9.09 5.64 16.22
C ARG A 193 8.01 5.37 17.28
N GLY A 194 7.16 4.37 17.05
CA GLY A 194 6.04 4.07 17.96
C GLY A 194 6.52 3.72 19.37
N HIS A 195 7.48 2.80 19.48
CA HIS A 195 7.99 2.41 20.78
C HIS A 195 8.78 3.53 21.48
N TRP A 196 9.54 4.34 20.74
CA TRP A 196 10.21 5.50 21.33
C TRP A 196 9.21 6.51 21.90
N GLN A 197 8.11 6.78 21.18
CA GLN A 197 7.05 7.69 21.64
C GLN A 197 6.36 7.18 22.92
N GLU A 198 6.04 5.88 23.00
CA GLU A 198 5.49 5.26 24.21
C GLU A 198 6.41 5.49 25.42
N GLN A 199 7.72 5.31 25.25
CA GLN A 199 8.70 5.50 26.32
C GLN A 199 8.83 6.99 26.73
N ALA A 200 8.77 7.90 25.77
CA ALA A 200 8.83 9.34 26.01
C ALA A 200 7.56 9.87 26.72
N GLU A 201 6.37 9.41 26.32
CA GLU A 201 5.11 9.70 27.01
C GLU A 201 5.15 9.23 28.47
N ALA A 202 5.60 7.99 28.70
CA ALA A 202 5.73 7.45 30.05
C ALA A 202 6.72 8.26 30.90
N ALA A 203 7.83 8.75 30.32
CA ALA A 203 8.78 9.61 31.01
C ALA A 203 8.19 10.99 31.35
N LEU A 204 7.49 11.63 30.41
CA LEU A 204 6.85 12.92 30.64
C LEU A 204 5.83 12.86 31.78
N LEU A 205 5.05 11.77 31.85
CA LEU A 205 4.11 11.54 32.95
C LEU A 205 4.82 11.45 34.31
N ARG A 206 5.98 10.78 34.38
CA ARG A 206 6.79 10.72 35.61
C ARG A 206 7.39 12.07 35.98
N CYS A 207 7.87 12.85 35.01
CA CYS A 207 8.35 14.21 35.26
C CYS A 207 7.26 15.10 35.88
N ARG A 208 6.03 14.98 35.39
CA ARG A 208 4.89 15.74 35.90
C ARG A 208 4.40 15.26 37.26
N GLY A 209 4.32 13.94 37.47
CA GLY A 209 3.72 13.35 38.68
C GLY A 209 4.69 13.15 39.84
N ALA A 210 5.92 12.71 39.57
CA ALA A 210 6.93 12.38 40.59
C ALA A 210 8.05 13.43 40.70
N GLY A 211 8.04 14.46 39.85
CA GLY A 211 9.10 15.47 39.82
C GLY A 211 10.44 14.93 39.31
N GLU A 212 10.43 13.82 38.58
CA GLU A 212 11.62 13.30 37.91
C GLU A 212 12.13 14.28 36.83
N THR A 213 13.43 14.29 36.60
CA THR A 213 14.04 15.05 35.50
C THR A 213 14.16 14.15 34.27
N ALA A 214 13.91 14.68 33.08
CA ALA A 214 14.24 14.00 31.83
C ALA A 214 14.47 15.03 30.74
N SER A 215 15.29 14.67 29.76
CA SER A 215 15.56 15.51 28.59
C SER A 215 15.40 14.73 27.30
N MET A 216 15.04 15.45 26.25
CA MET A 216 14.88 14.93 24.89
C MET A 216 15.92 15.56 23.99
N VAL A 217 16.47 14.74 23.09
CA VAL A 217 17.40 15.17 22.05
C VAL A 217 16.80 14.77 20.71
N MET A 218 16.71 15.72 19.78
CA MET A 218 16.34 15.47 18.40
C MET A 218 17.50 15.80 17.48
N LEU A 219 17.77 14.89 16.56
CA LEU A 219 18.94 14.90 15.70
C LEU A 219 18.52 14.69 14.26
N ASP A 220 19.12 15.45 13.36
CA ASP A 220 18.92 15.37 11.91
C ASP A 220 20.27 15.35 11.20
N ILE A 221 20.39 14.49 10.18
CA ILE A 221 21.59 14.40 9.36
C ILE A 221 21.60 15.54 8.35
N ASP A 222 22.61 16.41 8.43
CA ASP A 222 22.68 17.58 7.58
C ASP A 222 22.87 17.18 6.11
N HIS A 223 22.09 17.79 5.22
CA HIS A 223 22.18 17.58 3.77
C HIS A 223 22.00 16.11 3.31
N PHE A 224 21.28 15.28 4.09
CA PHE A 224 21.10 13.86 3.78
C PHE A 224 20.57 13.58 2.37
N LYS A 225 19.63 14.41 1.89
CA LYS A 225 19.14 14.32 0.50
C LYS A 225 20.27 14.44 -0.53
N GLN A 226 21.20 15.38 -0.33
CA GLN A 226 22.34 15.56 -1.24
C GLN A 226 23.31 14.37 -1.20
N ILE A 227 23.43 13.71 -0.04
CA ILE A 227 24.19 12.47 0.09
C ILE A 227 23.55 11.38 -0.77
N ASN A 228 22.23 11.17 -0.65
CA ASN A 228 21.49 10.22 -1.48
C ASN A 228 21.60 10.55 -2.98
N ASP A 229 21.43 11.82 -3.34
CA ASP A 229 21.46 12.25 -4.74
C ASP A 229 22.86 12.04 -5.37
N ARG A 230 23.94 12.19 -4.58
CA ARG A 230 25.32 12.07 -5.05
C ARG A 230 25.87 10.64 -5.02
N TRP A 231 25.55 9.88 -3.97
CA TRP A 231 26.16 8.58 -3.68
C TRP A 231 25.19 7.39 -3.79
N GLY A 232 23.90 7.67 -4.00
CA GLY A 232 22.85 6.67 -4.06
C GLY A 232 22.28 6.30 -2.69
N HIS A 233 21.07 5.74 -2.71
CA HIS A 233 20.34 5.38 -1.49
C HIS A 233 21.05 4.35 -0.62
N THR A 234 21.81 3.41 -1.21
CA THR A 234 22.57 2.41 -0.45
C THR A 234 23.61 3.05 0.47
N VAL A 235 24.34 4.06 -0.02
CA VAL A 235 25.31 4.81 0.80
C VAL A 235 24.60 5.67 1.84
N GLY A 236 23.42 6.23 1.51
CA GLY A 236 22.58 6.91 2.49
C GLY A 236 22.17 6.00 3.65
N ASP A 237 21.80 4.76 3.36
CA ASP A 237 21.47 3.75 4.38
C ASP A 237 22.68 3.42 5.27
N GLU A 238 23.89 3.37 4.71
CA GLU A 238 25.14 3.21 5.48
C GLU A 238 25.41 4.40 6.41
N VAL A 239 25.17 5.63 5.95
CA VAL A 239 25.27 6.84 6.79
C VAL A 239 24.26 6.79 7.95
N ILE A 240 23.02 6.39 7.68
CA ILE A 240 22.00 6.21 8.72
C ILE A 240 22.45 5.17 9.77
N CYS A 241 22.99 4.03 9.32
CA CYS A 241 23.54 3.01 10.21
C CYS A 241 24.72 3.53 11.04
N ALA A 242 25.61 4.31 10.43
CA ALA A 242 26.76 4.90 11.09
C ALA A 242 26.34 5.89 12.20
N VAL A 243 25.33 6.74 11.92
CA VAL A 243 24.74 7.64 12.93
C VAL A 243 24.10 6.85 14.06
N ALA A 244 23.32 5.81 13.74
CA ALA A 244 22.69 4.96 14.75
C ALA A 244 23.71 4.31 15.69
N GLN A 245 24.82 3.83 15.15
CA GLN A 245 25.93 3.28 15.94
C GLN A 245 26.60 4.34 16.81
N ALA A 246 26.83 5.54 16.27
CA ALA A 246 27.36 6.67 17.02
C ALA A 246 26.46 7.02 18.21
N VAL A 247 25.15 7.16 17.99
CA VAL A 247 24.16 7.39 19.06
C VAL A 247 24.23 6.27 20.11
N ARG A 248 24.16 5.00 19.68
CA ARG A 248 24.18 3.85 20.60
C ARG A 248 25.45 3.78 21.46
N SER A 249 26.59 4.21 20.92
CA SER A 249 27.86 4.25 21.66
C SER A 249 27.95 5.35 22.71
N CYS A 250 27.09 6.37 22.62
CA CYS A 250 27.11 7.55 23.48
C CYS A 250 26.02 7.56 24.54
N VAL A 251 24.99 6.71 24.42
CA VAL A 251 23.85 6.64 25.35
C VAL A 251 24.01 5.48 26.34
N ARG A 252 23.36 5.59 27.49
CA ARG A 252 23.34 4.59 28.57
C ARG A 252 22.26 3.54 28.30
N VAL A 253 22.31 2.41 29.00
CA VAL A 253 21.30 1.33 28.90
C VAL A 253 19.88 1.81 29.25
N ARG A 254 19.76 2.80 30.14
CA ARG A 254 18.48 3.39 30.55
C ARG A 254 17.93 4.46 29.57
N ASP A 255 18.77 4.92 28.65
CA ASP A 255 18.38 5.92 27.66
C ASP A 255 17.65 5.21 26.50
N CYS A 256 16.72 5.90 25.85
CA CYS A 256 15.94 5.33 24.75
C CYS A 256 16.22 6.11 23.47
N ALA A 257 16.97 5.50 22.56
CA ALA A 257 17.27 6.05 21.24
C ALA A 257 16.40 5.36 20.17
N GLY A 258 15.73 6.17 19.35
CA GLY A 258 14.89 5.70 18.25
C GLY A 258 15.11 6.45 16.96
N ARG A 259 14.81 5.80 15.84
CA ARG A 259 14.74 6.44 14.52
C ARG A 259 13.32 6.97 14.33
N TYR A 260 13.20 8.30 14.34
CA TYR A 260 11.90 8.98 14.32
C TYR A 260 11.38 9.20 12.90
N GLY A 261 12.29 9.51 11.97
CA GLY A 261 12.01 9.78 10.55
C GLY A 261 13.04 9.12 9.63
N GLY A 262 13.08 9.54 8.36
CA GLY A 262 14.03 8.99 7.38
C GLY A 262 15.48 9.18 7.83
N ASP A 263 15.84 10.41 8.16
CA ASP A 263 17.16 10.90 8.60
C ASP A 263 17.13 11.55 9.99
N GLU A 264 16.00 11.40 10.70
CA GLU A 264 15.76 11.99 12.01
C GLU A 264 15.82 10.93 13.11
N PHE A 265 16.53 11.26 14.19
CA PHE A 265 16.67 10.43 15.38
C PHE A 265 16.19 11.19 16.61
N ALA A 266 15.59 10.45 17.54
CA ALA A 266 15.15 11.00 18.80
C ALA A 266 15.73 10.17 19.96
N ILE A 267 16.25 10.83 20.98
CA ILE A 267 16.86 10.22 22.15
C ILE A 267 16.19 10.78 23.39
N LEU A 268 15.66 9.88 24.22
CA LEU A 268 15.13 10.18 25.54
C LEU A 268 16.21 9.87 26.57
N LEU A 269 16.48 10.83 27.45
CA LEU A 269 17.49 10.77 28.50
C LEU A 269 16.83 10.93 29.88
N PRO A 270 16.35 9.83 30.50
CA PRO A 270 15.74 9.88 31.82
C PRO A 270 16.79 10.23 32.90
N GLY A 271 16.40 11.10 33.83
CA GLY A 271 17.22 11.53 34.96
C GLY A 271 18.32 12.51 34.58
N LEU A 272 18.26 13.16 33.41
CA LEU A 272 19.19 14.21 33.00
C LEU A 272 18.48 15.55 32.81
N ASP A 273 19.02 16.61 33.41
CA ASP A 273 18.60 17.98 33.17
C ASP A 273 19.09 18.52 31.80
N GLY A 274 18.69 19.74 31.45
CA GLY A 274 19.08 20.37 30.19
C GLY A 274 20.61 20.39 29.95
N PRO A 275 21.42 20.94 30.88
CA PRO A 275 22.88 20.95 30.76
C PRO A 275 23.53 19.57 30.62
N GLU A 276 23.10 18.58 31.41
CA GLU A 276 23.61 17.20 31.31
C GLU A 276 23.25 16.56 29.97
N ALA A 277 22.03 16.79 29.49
CA ALA A 277 21.58 16.30 28.19
C ALA A 277 22.33 16.98 27.03
N GLU A 278 22.64 18.27 27.14
CA GLU A 278 23.46 18.98 26.17
C GLU A 278 24.87 18.38 26.08
N ALA A 279 25.47 17.97 27.20
CA ALA A 279 26.75 17.28 27.20
C ALA A 279 26.69 15.92 26.47
N VAL A 280 25.58 15.17 26.61
CA VAL A 280 25.35 13.93 25.85
C VAL A 280 25.20 14.25 24.35
N ALA A 281 24.40 15.26 23.99
CA ALA A 281 24.20 15.70 22.62
C ALA A 281 25.52 16.12 21.95
N ARG A 282 26.38 16.87 22.64
CA ARG A 282 27.71 17.27 22.14
C ARG A 282 28.62 16.07 21.92
N ARG A 283 28.57 15.05 22.79
CA ARG A 283 29.30 13.80 22.60
C ARG A 283 28.82 13.03 21.36
N ILE A 284 27.51 12.95 21.15
CA ILE A 284 26.91 12.35 19.95
C ILE A 284 27.35 13.11 18.69
N HIS A 285 27.24 14.45 18.70
CA HIS A 285 27.66 15.32 17.59
C HIS A 285 29.13 15.10 17.23
N ALA A 286 30.04 15.14 18.21
CA ALA A 286 31.46 14.90 17.99
C ALA A 286 31.73 13.50 17.42
N ARG A 287 31.03 12.47 17.92
CA ARG A 287 31.16 11.10 17.42
C ARG A 287 30.73 11.00 15.96
N ILE A 288 29.57 11.55 15.61
CA ILE A 288 29.04 11.58 14.23
C ILE A 288 30.04 12.28 13.31
N ARG A 289 30.52 13.46 13.68
CA ARG A 289 31.51 14.23 12.90
C ARG A 289 32.79 13.44 12.63
N SER A 290 33.21 12.59 13.57
CA SER A 290 34.40 11.73 13.43
C SER A 290 34.15 10.40 12.73
N THR A 291 32.91 10.10 12.35
CA THR A 291 32.54 8.80 11.78
C THR A 291 32.82 8.77 10.28
N ALA A 292 33.50 7.71 9.84
CA ALA A 292 33.69 7.42 8.42
C ALA A 292 32.77 6.26 8.00
N VAL A 293 32.25 6.33 6.78
CA VAL A 293 31.53 5.21 6.16
C VAL A 293 32.55 4.32 5.45
N GLU A 294 32.60 3.05 5.82
CA GLU A 294 33.53 2.08 5.24
C GLU A 294 33.28 1.92 3.74
N GLY A 295 34.34 1.89 2.94
CA GLY A 295 34.24 1.73 1.49
C GLY A 295 33.91 3.00 0.69
N VAL A 296 33.60 4.13 1.34
CA VAL A 296 33.30 5.42 0.66
C VAL A 296 34.30 6.50 1.07
N ALA A 297 35.46 6.49 0.42
CA ALA A 297 36.53 7.45 0.70
C ALA A 297 36.07 8.90 0.42
N GLY A 298 36.26 9.77 1.42
CA GLY A 298 35.98 11.21 1.30
C GLY A 298 34.52 11.62 1.57
N LEU A 299 33.63 10.70 1.94
CA LEU A 299 32.30 11.06 2.42
C LEU A 299 32.40 11.61 3.85
N ALA A 300 32.14 12.90 4.00
CA ALA A 300 31.97 13.55 5.29
C ALA A 300 30.52 14.04 5.44
N PHE A 301 29.96 13.87 6.62
CA PHE A 301 28.61 14.31 6.96
C PHE A 301 28.59 14.86 8.39
N THR A 302 27.63 15.74 8.65
CA THR A 302 27.42 16.39 9.95
C THR A 302 25.98 16.19 10.41
N SER A 303 25.69 16.61 11.63
CA SER A 303 24.33 16.58 12.16
C SER A 303 24.00 17.86 12.90
N SER A 304 22.75 18.28 12.81
CA SER A 304 22.17 19.29 13.68
C SER A 304 21.43 18.62 14.83
N ILE A 305 21.56 19.14 16.05
CA ILE A 305 20.95 18.54 17.25
C ILE A 305 20.25 19.60 18.09
N GLY A 306 18.99 19.35 18.45
CA GLY A 306 18.20 20.11 19.41
C GLY A 306 18.04 19.38 20.73
N VAL A 307 18.11 20.09 21.85
CA VAL A 307 17.92 19.54 23.21
C VAL A 307 16.81 20.29 23.92
N ALA A 308 15.90 19.58 24.59
CA ALA A 308 14.89 20.18 25.44
C ALA A 308 14.65 19.35 26.70
N GLU A 309 14.70 20.00 27.86
CA GLU A 309 14.31 19.43 29.15
C GLU A 309 12.77 19.32 29.26
N ALA A 310 12.28 18.26 29.90
CA ALA A 310 10.86 18.12 30.20
C ALA A 310 10.45 19.17 31.23
N ARG A 311 9.44 19.97 30.90
CA ARG A 311 8.91 21.01 31.79
C ARG A 311 7.49 20.67 32.25
N ARG A 312 7.09 21.25 33.39
CA ARG A 312 5.75 21.06 33.97
C ARG A 312 4.62 21.61 33.10
N ASP A 313 4.90 22.59 32.26
CA ASP A 313 3.96 23.20 31.32
C ASP A 313 3.76 22.39 30.03
N HIS A 314 4.56 21.34 29.78
CA HIS A 314 4.31 20.40 28.69
C HIS A 314 3.12 19.50 29.05
N ALA A 315 1.95 19.77 28.48
CA ALA A 315 0.71 19.06 28.77
C ALA A 315 0.64 17.70 28.06
N ALA A 316 1.29 17.58 26.90
CA ALA A 316 1.40 16.36 26.11
C ALA A 316 2.83 16.16 25.60
N LEU A 317 3.15 14.94 25.13
CA LEU A 317 4.44 14.64 24.49
C LEU A 317 4.74 15.62 23.34
N ARG A 318 3.69 16.02 22.62
CA ARG A 318 3.81 16.95 21.49
C ARG A 318 4.46 18.28 21.88
N ASP A 319 4.11 18.85 23.02
CA ASP A 319 4.67 20.13 23.48
C ASP A 319 6.18 20.01 23.75
N TRP A 320 6.59 18.89 24.36
CA TRP A 320 7.99 18.60 24.64
C TRP A 320 8.80 18.37 23.36
N MET A 321 8.22 17.63 22.41
CA MET A 321 8.81 17.44 21.08
C MET A 321 8.95 18.76 20.33
N ASP A 322 7.92 19.61 20.30
CA ASP A 322 7.96 20.91 19.63
C ASP A 322 9.06 21.81 20.22
N ALA A 323 9.35 21.70 21.52
CA ALA A 323 10.47 22.40 22.16
C ALA A 323 11.85 21.89 21.69
N ALA A 324 12.04 20.57 21.57
CA ALA A 324 13.26 19.98 21.03
C ALA A 324 13.43 20.29 19.53
N ASP A 325 12.34 20.30 18.77
CA ASP A 325 12.30 20.70 17.35
C ASP A 325 12.68 22.16 17.17
N ALA A 326 12.19 23.05 18.02
CA ALA A 326 12.56 24.47 17.99
C ALA A 326 14.07 24.67 18.23
N ALA A 327 14.66 23.90 19.14
CA ALA A 327 16.11 23.90 19.36
C ALA A 327 16.86 23.34 18.14
N LEU A 328 16.40 22.23 17.56
CA LEU A 328 16.98 21.64 16.35
C LEU A 328 16.92 22.61 15.15
N TYR A 329 15.78 23.30 15.00
CA TYR A 329 15.59 24.31 13.98
C TYR A 329 16.55 25.49 14.16
N THR A 330 16.81 25.91 15.40
CA THR A 330 17.84 26.91 15.73
C THR A 330 19.21 26.44 15.26
N ALA A 331 19.59 25.20 15.60
CA ALA A 331 20.86 24.61 15.13
C ALA A 331 20.98 24.65 13.59
N LYS A 332 19.92 24.29 12.87
CA LYS A 332 19.90 24.33 11.39
C LYS A 332 20.01 25.76 10.85
N ARG A 333 19.34 26.73 11.47
CA ARG A 333 19.33 28.14 11.03
C ARG A 333 20.66 28.84 11.25
N GLU A 334 21.36 28.52 12.32
CA GLU A 334 22.63 29.17 12.63
C GLU A 334 23.83 28.60 11.86
N GLY A 335 23.59 27.68 10.91
CA GLY A 335 24.62 27.15 10.03
C GLY A 335 24.84 25.64 10.14
N ARG A 336 23.93 24.91 10.80
CA ARG A 336 24.01 23.44 10.98
C ARG A 336 25.23 22.99 11.78
N ASP A 337 25.48 21.68 11.82
CA ASP A 337 26.68 21.07 12.40
C ASP A 337 26.94 21.51 13.85
N ARG A 338 25.88 21.51 14.65
CA ARG A 338 25.92 22.00 16.03
C ARG A 338 24.82 21.44 16.91
N VAL A 339 24.98 21.66 18.19
CA VAL A 339 23.97 21.45 19.23
C VAL A 339 23.38 22.80 19.64
N ALA A 340 22.06 22.87 19.74
CA ALA A 340 21.33 23.97 20.35
C ALA A 340 20.40 23.42 21.46
N ALA A 341 20.24 24.18 22.54
CA ALA A 341 19.37 23.83 23.65
C ALA A 341 18.20 24.83 23.76
N GLY A 342 17.01 24.31 24.07
CA GLY A 342 15.86 25.13 24.45
C GLY A 342 16.01 25.71 25.86
N PRO A 343 15.13 26.63 26.28
CA PRO A 343 15.17 27.20 27.62
C PRO A 343 15.01 26.10 28.69
N SER A 344 16.05 25.94 29.53
CA SER A 344 16.05 25.03 30.68
C SER A 344 15.27 25.65 31.84
N SER A 345 14.68 24.80 32.68
CA SER A 345 14.08 25.21 33.95
C SER A 345 15.20 25.58 34.92
N ALA A 346 15.79 26.77 34.78
CA ALA A 346 16.66 27.31 35.81
C ALA A 346 15.90 27.29 37.14
N ALA A 347 16.47 26.60 38.14
CA ALA A 347 15.92 26.55 39.48
C ALA A 347 15.63 27.98 39.95
N VAL A 348 14.35 28.32 40.06
CA VAL A 348 13.92 29.45 40.87
C VAL A 348 14.18 29.01 42.30
N VAL A 349 15.35 29.39 42.82
CA VAL A 349 15.72 29.29 44.23
C VAL A 349 14.89 30.29 45.03
#